data_AF-A0A9R1T7E8-F1
#
_entry.id   AF-A0A9R1T7E8-F1
#
_cell.length_a   1.000
_cell.length_b   1.000
_cell.length_c   1.000
_cell.angle_alpha   90.00
_cell.angle_beta   90.00
_cell.angle_gamma   90.00
#
_symmetry.space_group_name_H-M   'P 1'
#
loop_
_entity.id
_entity.type
_entity.pdbx_description
1 polymer ?
#
loop_
_entity_poly.entity_id
_entity_poly.type
_entity_poly.pdbx_seq_one_letter_code
_entity_poly.pdbx_strand_id
1 'polypeptide(L)'
;MTKERRIVVEIFRNFIASFKPRMSRIKLVGEDYHGTKYYEDPEAKARKGRSFIPKDEENFEQEIPAEWEAWLRYRRHQPPTQEEVQANYEMMMMKKKNAAALEKHYAEEKGVSVDPPREKTGFESFPSYEEYKEYGHAYLEDKEGKKK
;
A
#
# COMPACT_ATOMS: atom_id res chain seq x y z
N MET A 1 -32.90 -21.47 -45.75
CA MET A 1 -32.84 -20.01 -45.93
C MET A 1 -33.11 -19.16 -44.68
N THR A 2 -33.71 -19.66 -43.58
CA THR A 2 -33.95 -18.86 -42.35
C THR A 2 -32.76 -18.79 -41.39
N LYS A 3 -31.92 -19.84 -41.32
CA LYS A 3 -30.72 -19.87 -40.47
C LYS A 3 -29.64 -18.88 -40.92
N GLU A 4 -29.41 -18.75 -42.22
CA GLU A 4 -28.40 -17.85 -42.80
C GLU A 4 -28.70 -16.38 -42.50
N ARG A 5 -29.97 -15.97 -42.60
CA ARG A 5 -30.42 -14.61 -42.24
C ARG A 5 -30.18 -14.28 -40.77
N ARG A 6 -30.35 -15.27 -39.88
CA ARG A 6 -30.13 -15.12 -38.43
C ARG A 6 -28.65 -14.91 -38.09
N ILE A 7 -27.75 -15.60 -38.80
CA ILE A 7 -26.30 -15.46 -38.61
C ILE A 7 -25.83 -14.05 -39.00
N VAL A 8 -26.29 -13.52 -40.13
CA VAL A 8 -25.95 -12.15 -40.57
C VAL A 8 -26.44 -11.10 -39.55
N VAL A 9 -27.63 -11.30 -38.98
CA VAL A 9 -28.17 -10.43 -37.93
C VAL A 9 -27.34 -10.51 -36.64
N GLU A 10 -26.88 -11.69 -36.23
CA GLU A 10 -26.00 -11.86 -35.06
C GLU A 10 -24.63 -11.18 -35.27
N ILE A 11 -24.03 -11.33 -36.45
CA ILE A 11 -22.75 -10.67 -36.79
C ILE A 11 -22.91 -9.15 -36.74
N PHE A 12 -23.97 -8.60 -37.36
CA PHE A 12 -24.21 -7.16 -37.37
C PHE A 12 -24.53 -6.62 -35.96
N ARG A 13 -25.26 -7.38 -35.14
CA ARG A 13 -25.53 -7.04 -33.74
C ARG A 13 -24.25 -7.00 -32.91
N ASN A 14 -23.36 -7.97 -33.08
CA ASN A 14 -22.05 -8.00 -32.41
C ASN A 14 -21.13 -6.87 -32.88
N PHE A 15 -21.18 -6.54 -34.17
CA PHE A 15 -20.45 -5.42 -34.76
C PHE A 15 -20.93 -4.07 -34.20
N ILE A 16 -22.23 -3.80 -34.17
CA ILE A 16 -22.79 -2.60 -33.52
C ILE A 16 -22.46 -2.59 -32.02
N ALA A 17 -22.52 -3.74 -31.35
CA ALA A 17 -22.16 -3.84 -29.94
C ALA A 17 -20.67 -3.54 -29.69
N SER A 18 -19.78 -3.77 -30.64
CA SER A 18 -18.35 -3.42 -30.52
C SER A 18 -18.08 -1.92 -30.55
N PHE A 19 -18.99 -1.10 -31.09
CA PHE A 19 -18.86 0.36 -31.06
C PHE A 19 -19.37 0.97 -29.74
N LYS A 20 -20.01 0.20 -28.87
CA LYS A 20 -20.37 0.69 -27.53
C LYS A 20 -19.09 0.73 -26.69
N PRO A 21 -18.60 1.92 -26.28
CA PRO A 21 -17.47 1.98 -25.37
C PRO A 21 -17.83 1.19 -24.12
N ARG A 22 -16.98 0.23 -23.75
CA ARG A 22 -17.03 -0.39 -22.42
C ARG A 22 -16.57 0.67 -21.44
N MET A 23 -17.46 1.60 -21.10
CA MET A 23 -17.26 2.50 -19.98
C MET A 23 -17.24 1.58 -18.76
N SER A 24 -16.05 1.19 -18.32
CA SER A 24 -15.85 0.57 -17.03
C SER A 24 -16.60 1.44 -16.03
N ARG A 25 -17.62 0.89 -15.37
CA ARG A 25 -18.48 1.60 -14.43
C ARG A 25 -17.74 1.80 -13.11
N ILE A 26 -16.55 2.41 -13.19
CA ILE A 26 -15.71 2.73 -12.07
C ILE A 26 -16.49 3.74 -11.22
N LYS A 27 -16.96 3.29 -10.07
CA LYS A 27 -17.74 4.09 -9.14
C LYS A 27 -16.78 4.76 -8.16
N LEU A 28 -16.89 6.09 -8.01
CA LEU A 28 -16.22 6.80 -6.93
C LEU A 28 -16.85 6.38 -5.60
N VAL A 29 -16.03 5.85 -4.69
CA VAL A 29 -16.47 5.35 -3.38
C VAL A 29 -16.26 6.40 -2.30
N GLY A 30 -15.12 7.08 -2.31
CA GLY A 30 -14.81 8.11 -1.33
C GLY A 30 -13.44 8.75 -1.52
N GLU A 31 -13.10 9.62 -0.58
CA GLU A 31 -11.87 10.41 -0.53
C GLU A 31 -11.31 10.35 0.90
N ASP A 32 -9.98 10.33 1.04
CA ASP A 32 -9.30 10.42 2.34
C ASP A 32 -8.93 11.85 2.73
N TYR A 33 -8.32 12.02 3.91
CA TYR A 33 -7.83 13.32 4.38
C TYR A 33 -6.60 13.84 3.59
N HIS A 34 -5.98 13.02 2.74
CA HIS A 34 -4.90 13.45 1.83
C HIS A 34 -5.43 13.94 0.47
N GLY A 35 -6.72 13.73 0.18
CA GLY A 35 -7.34 14.04 -1.11
C GLY A 35 -7.20 12.94 -2.16
N THR A 36 -6.83 11.72 -1.75
CA THR A 36 -6.75 10.53 -2.58
C THR A 36 -8.15 10.00 -2.86
N LYS A 37 -8.47 9.73 -4.12
CA LYS A 37 -9.79 9.23 -4.53
C LYS A 37 -9.78 7.73 -4.74
N TYR A 38 -10.78 7.06 -4.17
CA TYR A 38 -10.93 5.61 -4.18
C TYR A 38 -12.12 5.18 -5.03
N TYR A 39 -11.90 4.12 -5.79
CA TYR A 39 -12.84 3.65 -6.79
C TYR A 39 -13.09 2.16 -6.70
N GLU A 40 -14.31 1.76 -7.07
CA GLU A 40 -14.72 0.36 -7.16
C GLU A 40 -15.35 0.08 -8.54
N ASP A 41 -14.84 -0.95 -9.21
CA ASP A 41 -15.39 -1.51 -10.45
C ASP A 41 -16.20 -2.77 -10.13
N PRO A 42 -17.54 -2.71 -10.24
CA PRO A 42 -18.42 -3.85 -9.97
C PRO A 42 -18.33 -4.94 -11.04
N GLU A 43 -17.79 -4.64 -12.23
CA GLU A 43 -17.69 -5.59 -13.35
C GLU A 43 -16.32 -6.27 -13.42
N ALA A 44 -15.40 -5.90 -12.53
CA ALA A 44 -14.07 -6.49 -12.46
C ALA A 44 -14.16 -8.00 -12.11
N LYS A 45 -13.69 -8.84 -13.03
CA LYS A 45 -13.75 -10.31 -12.92
C LYS A 45 -12.84 -10.93 -11.84
N ALA A 46 -12.08 -10.14 -11.08
CA ALA A 46 -11.08 -10.60 -10.11
C ALA A 46 -11.00 -9.69 -8.87
N ARG A 47 -10.14 -10.03 -7.89
CA ARG A 47 -9.76 -9.17 -6.73
C ARG A 47 -9.00 -7.88 -7.14
N LYS A 48 -9.31 -7.31 -8.29
CA LYS A 48 -8.72 -6.10 -8.88
C LYS A 48 -9.80 -5.03 -9.15
N GLY A 49 -10.97 -5.18 -8.53
CA GLY A 49 -12.06 -4.21 -8.65
C GLY A 49 -11.90 -2.98 -7.79
N ARG A 50 -10.93 -2.92 -6.87
CA ARG A 50 -10.69 -1.76 -6.00
C ARG A 50 -9.39 -1.08 -6.38
N SER A 51 -9.43 0.21 -6.63
CA SER A 51 -8.27 1.02 -7.02
C SER A 51 -8.34 2.41 -6.40
N PHE A 52 -7.21 3.11 -6.43
CA PHE A 52 -7.12 4.52 -6.06
C PHE A 52 -6.31 5.26 -7.12
N ILE A 53 -6.52 6.57 -7.21
CA ILE A 53 -5.72 7.45 -8.06
C ILE A 53 -4.82 8.27 -7.11
N PRO A 54 -3.50 8.08 -7.15
CA PRO A 54 -2.55 8.92 -6.43
C PRO A 54 -2.75 10.39 -6.82
N LYS A 55 -2.55 11.30 -5.87
CA LYS A 55 -2.66 12.74 -6.16
C LYS A 55 -1.51 13.21 -7.06
N ASP A 56 -0.32 12.69 -6.80
CA ASP A 56 0.88 12.90 -7.58
C ASP A 56 1.23 11.60 -8.30
N GLU A 57 1.14 11.59 -9.64
CA GLU A 57 1.36 10.37 -10.45
C GLU A 57 2.79 9.80 -10.34
N GLU A 58 3.74 10.65 -9.95
CA GLU A 58 5.16 10.28 -9.77
C GLU A 58 5.48 9.78 -8.35
N ASN A 59 4.56 9.94 -7.39
CA ASN A 59 4.78 9.55 -6.00
C ASN A 59 4.26 8.14 -5.72
N PHE A 60 5.13 7.13 -5.91
CA PHE A 60 4.82 5.73 -5.60
C PHE A 60 4.87 5.39 -4.11
N GLU A 61 5.44 6.27 -3.28
CA GLU A 61 5.61 6.09 -1.83
C GLU A 61 4.52 6.80 -1.02
N GLN A 62 3.42 7.22 -1.67
CA GLN A 62 2.33 7.89 -1.01
C GLN A 62 1.78 7.04 0.15
N GLU A 63 1.79 7.61 1.36
CA GLU A 63 1.19 6.97 2.52
C GLU A 63 -0.34 6.89 2.37
N ILE A 64 -0.87 5.67 2.48
CA ILE A 64 -2.30 5.40 2.42
C ILE A 64 -2.82 5.21 3.84
N PRO A 65 -3.93 5.86 4.25
CA PRO A 65 -4.53 5.61 5.55
C PRO A 65 -4.89 4.14 5.73
N ALA A 66 -4.65 3.60 6.93
CA ALA A 66 -4.82 2.17 7.22
C ALA A 66 -6.22 1.63 6.87
N GLU A 67 -7.26 2.45 7.01
CA GLU A 67 -8.65 2.06 6.72
C GLU A 67 -8.89 1.85 5.23
N TRP A 68 -8.34 2.74 4.41
CA TRP A 68 -8.39 2.62 2.97
C TRP A 68 -7.50 1.51 2.45
N GLU A 69 -6.31 1.31 3.05
CA GLU A 69 -5.44 0.18 2.73
C GLU A 69 -6.13 -1.17 3.02
N ALA A 70 -6.81 -1.29 4.18
CA ALA A 70 -7.57 -2.49 4.53
C ALA A 70 -8.73 -2.75 3.55
N TRP A 71 -9.43 -1.71 3.10
CA TRP A 71 -10.48 -1.83 2.09
C TRP A 71 -9.93 -2.21 0.70
N LEU A 72 -8.87 -1.56 0.23
CA LEU A 72 -8.20 -1.88 -1.05
C LEU A 72 -7.70 -3.34 -1.09
N ARG A 73 -7.18 -3.84 0.04
CA ARG A 73 -6.70 -5.22 0.18
C ARG A 73 -7.81 -6.24 0.47
N TYR A 74 -9.07 -5.84 0.41
CA TYR A 74 -10.23 -6.70 0.69
C TYR A 74 -10.25 -7.30 2.11
N ARG A 75 -9.50 -6.71 3.07
CA ARG A 75 -9.63 -7.07 4.49
C ARG A 75 -10.94 -6.55 5.07
N ARG A 76 -11.43 -5.40 4.57
CA ARG A 76 -12.76 -4.85 4.86
C ARG A 76 -13.68 -5.01 3.67
N HIS A 77 -14.93 -5.40 3.92
CA HIS A 77 -15.96 -5.48 2.86
C HIS A 77 -16.50 -4.09 2.52
N GLN A 78 -16.86 -3.31 3.54
CA GLN A 78 -17.41 -1.96 3.40
C GLN A 78 -16.28 -0.90 3.39
N PRO A 79 -16.42 0.16 2.58
CA PRO A 79 -15.48 1.28 2.61
C PRO A 79 -15.60 2.05 3.93
N PRO A 80 -14.53 2.72 4.37
CA PRO A 80 -14.57 3.54 5.56
C PRO A 80 -15.50 4.75 5.36
N THR A 81 -16.15 5.18 6.45
CA THR A 81 -17.06 6.33 6.42
C THR A 81 -16.28 7.63 6.62
N GLN A 82 -16.77 8.76 6.08
CA GLN A 82 -16.09 10.06 6.25
C GLN A 82 -15.88 10.44 7.73
N GLU A 83 -16.88 10.18 8.57
CA GLU A 83 -16.80 10.44 10.02
C GLU A 83 -15.73 9.57 10.70
N GLU A 84 -15.62 8.29 10.31
CA GLU A 84 -14.61 7.36 10.82
C GLU A 84 -13.20 7.81 10.41
N VAL A 85 -13.03 8.21 9.15
CA VAL A 85 -11.75 8.72 8.62
C VAL A 85 -11.32 9.97 9.40
N GLN A 86 -12.25 10.89 9.67
CA GLN A 86 -11.98 12.10 10.43
C GLN A 86 -11.62 11.82 11.89
N ALA A 87 -12.40 10.98 12.58
CA ALA A 87 -12.13 10.61 13.98
C ALA A 87 -10.77 9.92 14.14
N ASN A 88 -10.40 9.05 13.19
CA ASN A 88 -9.11 8.39 13.16
C ASN A 88 -7.96 9.37 12.91
N TYR A 89 -8.15 10.35 12.03
CA TYR A 89 -7.18 11.42 11.80
C TYR A 89 -6.93 12.25 13.07
N GLU A 90 -7.98 12.64 13.78
CA GLU A 90 -7.87 13.34 15.05
C GLU A 90 -7.13 12.50 16.11
N MET A 91 -7.45 11.21 16.20
CA MET A 91 -6.76 10.29 17.11
C MET A 91 -5.27 10.15 16.78
N MET A 92 -4.92 10.06 15.49
CA MET A 92 -3.53 10.03 15.04
C MET A 92 -2.79 11.31 15.46
N MET A 93 -3.40 12.48 15.24
CA MET A 93 -2.81 13.77 15.60
C MET A 93 -2.62 13.92 17.11
N MET A 94 -3.58 13.46 17.92
CA MET A 94 -3.45 13.42 19.38
C MET A 94 -2.32 12.49 19.82
N LYS A 95 -2.25 11.28 19.27
CA LYS A 95 -1.18 10.31 19.58
C LYS A 95 0.19 10.87 19.24
N LYS A 96 0.34 11.55 18.09
CA LYS A 96 1.60 12.19 17.69
C LYS A 96 2.05 13.26 18.69
N LYS A 97 1.11 14.10 19.17
CA LYS A 97 1.40 15.11 20.20
C LYS A 97 1.79 14.47 21.53
N ASN A 98 1.05 13.46 21.97
CA ASN A 98 1.31 12.76 23.23
C ASN A 98 2.65 12.02 23.19
N ALA A 99 2.98 11.35 22.09
CA ALA A 99 4.27 10.70 21.89
C ALA A 99 5.42 11.71 21.98
N ALA A 100 5.32 12.84 21.28
CA ALA A 100 6.33 13.89 21.35
C ALA A 100 6.51 14.48 22.77
N ALA A 101 5.42 14.60 23.53
CA ALA A 101 5.50 15.03 24.94
C ALA A 101 6.18 13.97 25.83
N LEU A 102 5.86 12.70 25.60
CA LEU A 102 6.46 11.58 26.34
C LEU A 102 7.95 11.43 26.06
N GLU A 103 8.36 11.57 24.79
CA GLU A 103 9.76 11.54 24.37
C GLU A 103 10.57 12.66 25.03
N LYS A 104 10.01 13.87 25.11
CA LYS A 104 10.65 14.99 25.81
C LYS A 104 10.84 14.70 27.30
N HIS A 105 9.78 14.24 27.97
CA HIS A 105 9.86 13.87 29.38
C HIS A 105 10.90 12.77 29.64
N TYR A 106 10.94 11.75 28.78
CA TYR A 106 11.90 10.66 28.88
C TYR A 106 13.34 11.11 28.64
N ALA A 107 13.56 12.01 27.68
CA ALA A 107 14.87 12.60 27.40
C ALA A 107 15.40 13.40 28.60
N GLU A 108 14.53 14.21 29.24
CA GLU A 108 14.84 14.97 30.45
C GLU A 108 15.18 14.05 31.63
N GLU A 109 14.41 12.97 31.83
CA GLU A 109 14.60 12.04 32.95
C GLU A 109 15.88 11.19 32.82
N LYS A 110 16.20 10.72 31.60
CA LYS A 110 17.38 9.86 31.39
C LYS A 110 18.69 10.61 31.15
N GLY A 111 18.66 11.93 30.94
CA GLY A 111 19.85 12.72 30.60
C GLY A 111 20.54 12.26 29.30
N VAL A 112 19.85 11.47 28.47
CA VAL A 112 20.32 10.99 27.17
C VAL A 112 19.71 11.88 26.10
N SER A 113 20.56 12.53 25.31
CA SER A 113 20.12 13.21 24.09
C SER A 113 19.46 12.20 23.17
N VAL A 114 18.14 12.32 23.00
CA VAL A 114 17.40 11.56 21.98
C VAL A 114 17.82 12.15 20.65
N ASP A 115 18.88 11.60 20.06
CA ASP A 115 19.17 11.85 18.66
C ASP A 115 17.90 11.51 17.86
N PRO A 116 17.49 12.34 16.89
CA PRO A 116 16.34 12.01 16.05
C PRO A 116 16.54 10.61 15.47
N PRO A 117 15.48 9.77 15.38
CA PRO A 117 15.60 8.44 14.81
C PRO A 117 16.27 8.55 13.44
N ARG A 118 17.53 8.15 13.33
CA ARG A 118 18.12 7.91 12.02
C ARG A 118 17.36 6.73 11.47
N GLU A 119 16.64 6.95 10.37
CA GLU A 119 16.06 5.87 9.60
C GLU A 119 17.20 4.98 9.12
N LYS A 120 17.54 3.97 9.93
CA LYS A 120 18.44 2.90 9.51
C LYS A 120 17.63 2.07 8.53
N THR A 121 17.66 2.43 7.25
CA THR A 121 17.06 1.66 6.19
C THR A 121 18.06 0.60 5.71
N GLY A 122 17.58 -0.62 5.45
CA GLY A 122 18.42 -1.72 4.96
C GLY A 122 19.18 -2.51 6.04
N PHE A 123 20.29 -3.14 5.64
CA PHE A 123 21.06 -4.11 6.45
C PHE A 123 21.60 -3.53 7.77
N GLU A 124 21.82 -2.21 7.82
CA GLU A 124 22.37 -1.50 8.98
C GLU A 124 21.37 -1.34 10.15
N SER A 125 20.10 -1.67 9.92
CA SER A 125 19.05 -1.67 10.94
C SER A 125 19.15 -2.85 11.92
N PHE A 126 19.81 -3.94 11.51
CA PHE A 126 19.87 -5.16 12.30
C PHE A 126 20.98 -5.07 13.36
N PRO A 127 20.72 -5.44 14.62
CA PRO A 127 21.77 -5.48 15.65
C PRO A 127 22.85 -6.49 15.24
N SER A 128 24.09 -6.01 15.09
CA SER A 128 25.26 -6.88 14.91
C SER A 128 25.71 -7.40 16.27
N TYR A 129 25.56 -8.70 16.48
CA TYR A 129 26.08 -9.36 17.68
C TYR A 129 27.53 -9.77 17.46
N GLU A 130 28.37 -9.52 18.46
CA GLU A 130 29.80 -9.81 18.39
C GLU A 130 30.09 -11.29 18.15
N GLU A 131 29.26 -12.18 18.70
CA GLU A 131 29.33 -13.64 18.52
C GLU A 131 29.27 -14.09 17.04
N TYR A 132 28.60 -13.31 16.18
CA TYR A 132 28.48 -13.63 14.75
C TYR A 132 29.52 -12.93 13.87
N LYS A 133 30.36 -12.04 14.42
CA LYS A 133 31.42 -11.38 13.63
C LYS A 133 32.49 -12.38 13.19
N GLU A 134 32.79 -13.38 14.02
CA GLU A 134 33.80 -14.41 13.74
C GLU A 134 33.21 -15.69 13.12
N TYR A 135 31.88 -15.80 13.05
CA TYR A 135 31.21 -16.97 12.51
C TYR A 135 31.48 -17.13 11.01
N GLY A 136 32.18 -18.20 10.64
CA GLY A 136 32.49 -18.52 9.23
C GLY A 136 33.94 -18.27 8.81
N HIS A 137 34.77 -17.64 9.65
CA HIS A 137 36.19 -17.40 9.34
C HIS A 137 36.97 -18.71 9.07
N ALA A 138 36.67 -19.77 9.82
CA ALA A 138 37.28 -21.10 9.63
C ALA A 138 37.00 -21.71 8.23
N TYR A 139 35.85 -21.43 7.61
CA TYR A 139 35.52 -21.94 6.28
C TYR A 139 36.24 -21.21 5.15
N LEU A 140 36.70 -19.97 5.40
CA LEU A 140 37.47 -19.18 4.43
C LEU A 140 38.94 -19.60 4.42
N GLU A 141 39.51 -19.91 5.58
CA GLU A 141 40.89 -20.41 5.72
C GLU A 141 41.10 -21.75 4.98
N ASP A 142 40.13 -22.68 5.09
CA ASP A 142 40.15 -23.97 4.39
C ASP A 142 40.10 -23.85 2.86
N LYS A 143 39.51 -22.77 2.33
CA LYS A 143 39.46 -22.52 0.87
C LYS A 143 40.77 -21.95 0.34
N GLU A 144 41.49 -21.16 1.12
CA GLU A 144 42.79 -20.63 0.73
C GLU A 144 43.90 -21.70 0.82
N GLY A 145 43.78 -22.64 1.76
CA GLY A 145 44.69 -23.79 1.88
C GLY A 145 44.63 -24.79 0.70
N LYS A 146 43.55 -24.79 -0.09
CA LYS A 146 43.39 -25.66 -1.27
C LYS A 146 43.86 -25.03 -2.59
N LYS A 147 44.45 -23.83 -2.56
CA LYS A 147 45.02 -23.15 -3.75
C LYS A 147 46.53 -23.37 -3.95
N LYS A 148 47.14 -24.37 -3.31
CA LYS A 148 48.53 -24.80 -3.58
C LYS A 148 48.58 -26.18 -4.20
#